data_AF-A0A2M8X3D1-F1
#
_entry.id   AF-A0A2M8X3D1-F1
#
_cell.length_a   1.000
_cell.length_b   1.000
_cell.length_c   1.000
_cell.angle_alpha   90.00
_cell.angle_beta   90.00
_cell.angle_gamma   90.00
#
_symmetry.space_group_name_H-M   'P 1'
#
loop_
_entity.id
_entity.type
_entity.pdbx_description
1 polymer ?
#
loop_
_entity_poly.entity_id
_entity_poly.type
_entity_poly.pdbx_seq_one_letter_code
_entity_poly.pdbx_strand_id
1 'polypeptide(L)'
;MNTSTSSTLTSVVPPSPVATVEQQRILDRIAMQRERLRTRRAARAQAMGSNGTATEDTEESLALRAAGFAREHPLAVAAMAGVAVVAGPRRLIRWAGVLLPMLLRLRR
;
A
#
# COMPACT_ATOMS: atom_id res chain seq x y z
N MET A 1 -2.64 -40.26 25.03
CA MET A 1 -3.29 -38.96 24.84
C MET A 1 -2.70 -38.31 23.59
N ASN A 2 -3.48 -38.30 22.51
CA ASN A 2 -3.16 -37.59 21.27
C ASN A 2 -4.41 -37.66 20.38
N THR A 3 -5.38 -36.80 20.69
CA THR A 3 -6.56 -36.58 19.86
C THR A 3 -6.18 -35.72 18.67
N SER A 4 -6.03 -36.33 17.50
CA SER A 4 -5.99 -35.63 16.22
C SER A 4 -7.37 -35.05 15.95
N THR A 5 -7.57 -33.78 16.28
CA THR A 5 -8.76 -33.02 15.84
C THR A 5 -8.54 -32.59 14.40
N SER A 6 -8.66 -33.52 13.46
CA SER A 6 -8.88 -33.20 12.06
C SER A 6 -10.32 -32.71 11.94
N SER A 7 -10.52 -31.40 12.00
CA SER A 7 -11.80 -30.78 11.63
C SER A 7 -11.98 -30.94 10.11
N THR A 8 -12.45 -32.12 9.70
CA THR A 8 -13.20 -32.31 8.46
C THR A 8 -14.50 -31.53 8.61
N LEU A 9 -14.44 -30.24 8.27
CA LEU A 9 -15.64 -29.51 7.86
C LEU A 9 -16.12 -30.18 6.58
N THR A 10 -16.96 -31.19 6.74
CA THR A 10 -17.81 -31.76 5.70
C THR A 10 -18.53 -30.58 5.05
N SER A 11 -17.96 -30.10 3.93
CA SER A 11 -18.62 -29.17 3.04
C SER A 11 -19.77 -29.96 2.43
N VAL A 12 -20.93 -29.89 3.08
CA VAL A 12 -22.21 -30.24 2.46
C VAL A 12 -22.39 -29.23 1.34
N VAL A 13 -21.81 -29.52 0.18
CA VAL A 13 -22.11 -28.83 -1.07
C VAL A 13 -23.46 -29.37 -1.51
N PRO A 14 -24.56 -28.61 -1.38
CA PRO A 14 -25.82 -29.04 -1.98
C PRO A 14 -25.58 -29.22 -3.49
N PRO A 15 -26.25 -30.17 -4.17
CA PRO A 15 -26.14 -30.30 -5.62
C PRO A 15 -26.45 -28.94 -6.24
N SER A 16 -25.43 -28.29 -6.81
CA SER A 16 -25.63 -26.99 -7.43
C SER A 16 -26.64 -27.18 -8.55
N PRO A 17 -27.80 -26.51 -8.50
CA PRO A 17 -28.73 -26.55 -9.62
C PRO A 17 -27.96 -26.05 -10.85
N VAL A 18 -28.09 -26.76 -11.98
CA VAL A 18 -27.50 -26.31 -13.25
C VAL A 18 -28.03 -24.90 -13.49
N ALA A 19 -27.14 -23.92 -13.45
CA ALA A 19 -27.51 -22.51 -13.53
C ALA A 19 -28.34 -22.28 -14.80
N THR A 20 -29.52 -21.71 -14.64
CA THR A 20 -30.36 -21.36 -15.80
C THR A 20 -29.63 -20.32 -16.65
N VAL A 21 -29.97 -20.21 -17.94
CA VAL A 21 -29.26 -19.32 -18.89
C VAL A 21 -29.19 -17.87 -18.38
N GLU A 22 -30.24 -17.40 -17.68
CA GLU A 22 -30.25 -16.07 -17.05
C GLU A 22 -29.28 -15.96 -15.86
N GLN A 23 -29.17 -17.02 -15.05
CA GLN A 23 -28.20 -17.06 -13.95
C GLN A 23 -26.77 -17.09 -14.48
N GLN A 24 -26.52 -17.78 -15.60
CA GLN A 24 -25.21 -17.81 -16.24
C GLN A 24 -24.76 -16.41 -16.68
N ARG A 25 -25.66 -15.61 -17.25
CA ARG A 25 -25.37 -14.21 -17.63
C ARG A 25 -24.99 -13.33 -16.43
N ILE A 26 -25.64 -13.55 -15.28
CA ILE A 26 -25.30 -12.84 -14.04
C ILE A 26 -23.92 -13.26 -13.54
N LEU A 27 -23.60 -14.56 -13.58
CA LEU A 27 -22.29 -15.07 -13.18
C LEU A 27 -21.17 -14.53 -14.06
N ASP A 28 -21.37 -14.48 -15.38
CA ASP A 28 -20.42 -13.90 -16.32
C ASP A 28 -20.17 -12.41 -16.02
N ARG A 29 -21.25 -11.68 -15.70
CA ARG A 29 -21.16 -10.28 -15.28
C ARG A 29 -20.39 -10.13 -13.96
N ILE A 30 -20.65 -10.98 -12.97
CA ILE A 30 -19.93 -10.98 -11.69
C ILE A 30 -18.45 -11.32 -11.88
N ALA A 31 -18.12 -12.26 -12.78
CA ALA A 31 -16.74 -12.61 -13.10
C ALA A 31 -15.98 -11.39 -13.65
N MET A 32 -16.58 -10.67 -14.60
CA MET A 32 -15.99 -9.42 -15.13
C MET A 32 -15.81 -8.35 -14.04
N GLN A 33 -16.78 -8.20 -13.14
CA GLN A 33 -16.70 -7.24 -12.04
C GLN A 33 -15.60 -7.62 -11.03
N ARG A 34 -15.49 -8.91 -10.69
CA ARG A 34 -14.46 -9.42 -9.78
C ARG A 34 -13.07 -9.22 -10.34
N GLU A 35 -12.88 -9.36 -11.66
CA GLU A 35 -11.59 -9.14 -12.29
C GLU A 35 -11.12 -7.68 -12.18
N ARG A 36 -12.04 -6.72 -12.39
CA ARG A 36 -11.78 -5.29 -12.13
C ARG A 36 -11.45 -5.00 -10.66
N LEU A 37 -12.06 -5.73 -9.73
CA LEU A 37 -11.80 -5.54 -8.31
C LEU A 37 -10.48 -6.20 -7.89
N ARG A 38 -10.09 -7.33 -8.50
CA ARG A 38 -8.82 -8.02 -8.25
C ARG A 38 -7.63 -7.16 -8.67
N THR A 39 -7.66 -6.54 -9.84
CA THR A 39 -6.60 -5.62 -10.28
C THR A 39 -6.42 -4.44 -9.32
N ARG A 40 -7.52 -3.84 -8.85
CA ARG A 40 -7.49 -2.77 -7.82
C ARG A 40 -7.00 -3.27 -6.46
N ARG A 41 -7.39 -4.47 -6.06
CA ARG A 41 -6.92 -5.10 -4.81
C ARG A 41 -5.45 -5.48 -4.89
N ALA A 42 -4.94 -5.91 -6.03
CA ALA A 42 -3.51 -6.19 -6.23
C ALA A 42 -2.67 -4.91 -6.08
N ALA A 43 -3.13 -3.79 -6.63
CA ALA A 43 -2.46 -2.50 -6.43
C ALA A 43 -2.51 -2.03 -4.97
N ARG A 44 -3.65 -2.21 -4.28
CA ARG A 44 -3.77 -1.88 -2.84
C ARG A 44 -3.00 -2.84 -1.94
N ALA A 45 -2.95 -4.13 -2.26
CA ALA A 45 -2.19 -5.13 -1.51
C ALA A 45 -0.69 -4.86 -1.63
N GLN A 46 -0.21 -4.44 -2.81
CA GLN A 46 1.16 -3.95 -2.97
C GLN A 46 1.43 -2.69 -2.13
N ALA A 47 0.48 -1.74 -2.09
CA ALA A 47 0.60 -0.53 -1.28
C ALA A 47 0.44 -0.74 0.23
N MET A 48 -0.19 -1.84 0.68
CA MET A 48 -0.33 -2.18 2.10
C MET A 48 0.72 -3.17 2.59
N GLY A 49 1.20 -4.08 1.74
CA GLY A 49 2.32 -4.96 2.03
C GLY A 49 3.62 -4.17 2.28
N SER A 50 3.76 -2.97 1.70
CA SER A 50 4.86 -2.04 1.96
C SER A 50 4.75 -1.26 3.28
N ASN A 51 3.61 -1.30 3.98
CA ASN A 51 3.38 -0.45 5.15
C ASN A 51 3.50 -1.20 6.49
N GLY A 52 3.72 -2.51 6.48
CA GLY A 52 3.48 -3.37 7.66
C GLY A 52 4.69 -3.76 8.52
N THR A 53 5.94 -3.58 8.10
CA THR A 53 7.08 -4.30 8.73
C THR A 53 8.42 -3.58 8.67
N ALA A 54 8.54 -2.30 9.07
CA ALA A 54 9.62 -1.54 8.43
C ALA A 54 10.15 -0.30 9.16
N THR A 55 10.41 -0.25 10.47
CA THR A 55 11.04 0.99 11.00
C THR A 55 12.46 1.21 10.42
N GLU A 56 13.15 0.14 10.00
CA GLU A 56 14.40 0.20 9.22
C GLU A 56 14.15 0.00 7.71
N ASP A 57 13.31 -0.97 7.31
CA ASP A 57 12.99 -1.21 5.89
C ASP A 57 12.14 -0.09 5.23
N THR A 58 11.54 0.81 6.02
CA THR A 58 10.74 1.95 5.52
C THR A 58 11.66 3.03 5.07
N GLU A 59 12.76 3.28 5.77
CA GLU A 59 13.78 4.22 5.30
C GLU A 59 14.37 3.71 3.98
N GLU A 60 14.63 2.40 3.85
CA GLU A 60 15.14 1.81 2.60
C GLU A 60 14.10 1.84 1.47
N SER A 61 12.83 1.53 1.75
CA SER A 61 11.73 1.60 0.78
C SER A 61 11.37 3.04 0.40
N LEU A 62 11.41 3.99 1.34
CA LEU A 62 11.24 5.42 1.10
C LEU A 62 12.42 5.99 0.35
N ALA A 63 13.65 5.54 0.62
CA ALA A 63 14.84 5.92 -0.15
C ALA A 63 14.74 5.40 -1.59
N LEU A 64 14.31 4.14 -1.80
CA LEU A 64 14.02 3.60 -3.14
C LEU A 64 12.89 4.37 -3.83
N ARG A 65 11.82 4.75 -3.11
CA ARG A 65 10.71 5.55 -3.63
C ARG A 65 11.15 6.99 -3.96
N ALA A 66 11.97 7.60 -3.13
CA ALA A 66 12.55 8.92 -3.32
C ALA A 66 13.54 8.91 -4.50
N ALA A 67 14.30 7.83 -4.68
CA ALA A 67 15.15 7.65 -5.84
C ALA A 67 14.33 7.50 -7.14
N GLY A 68 13.20 6.79 -7.10
CA GLY A 68 12.23 6.76 -8.20
C GLY A 68 11.63 8.14 -8.50
N PHE A 69 11.16 8.85 -7.48
CA PHE A 69 10.62 10.20 -7.58
C PHE A 69 11.66 11.20 -8.11
N ALA A 70 12.93 11.05 -7.72
CA ALA A 70 14.00 11.90 -8.21
C ALA A 70 14.26 11.72 -9.71
N ARG A 71 14.10 10.49 -10.21
CA ARG A 71 14.18 10.19 -11.65
C ARG A 71 12.95 10.68 -12.41
N GLU A 72 11.76 10.57 -11.84
CA GLU A 72 10.51 11.01 -12.46
C GLU A 72 10.33 12.54 -12.43
N HIS A 73 10.87 13.22 -11.41
CA HIS A 73 10.72 14.66 -11.20
C HIS A 73 12.05 15.37 -10.92
N PRO A 74 12.98 15.41 -11.90
CA PRO A 74 14.31 16.01 -11.72
C PRO A 74 14.23 17.51 -11.38
N LEU A 75 13.22 18.23 -11.89
CA LEU A 75 13.04 19.66 -11.67
C LEU A 75 12.61 19.97 -10.23
N ALA A 76 11.76 19.13 -9.63
CA ALA A 76 11.37 19.26 -8.23
C ALA A 76 12.56 19.01 -7.29
N VAL A 77 13.41 18.03 -7.61
CA VAL A 77 14.63 17.76 -6.85
C VAL A 77 15.62 18.90 -6.96
N ALA A 78 15.83 19.44 -8.17
CA ALA A 78 16.72 20.59 -8.37
C ALA A 78 16.25 21.83 -7.59
N ALA A 79 14.94 22.08 -7.55
CA ALA A 79 14.37 23.16 -6.76
C ALA A 79 14.61 22.95 -5.25
N MET A 80 14.34 21.76 -4.72
CA MET A 80 14.61 21.42 -3.31
C MET A 80 16.09 21.56 -2.95
N ALA A 81 16.98 21.04 -3.81
CA ALA A 81 18.42 21.17 -3.62
C ALA A 81 18.88 22.64 -3.65
N GLY A 82 18.35 23.43 -4.59
CA GLY A 82 18.62 24.87 -4.67
C GLY A 82 18.16 25.61 -3.40
N VAL A 83 16.96 25.33 -2.90
CA VAL A 83 16.46 25.89 -1.64
C VAL A 83 17.35 25.50 -0.47
N ALA A 84 17.80 24.25 -0.39
CA ALA A 84 18.69 23.79 0.67
C ALA A 84 20.05 24.52 0.66
N VAL A 85 20.64 24.72 -0.53
CA VAL A 85 21.90 25.47 -0.70
C VAL A 85 21.72 26.93 -0.31
N VAL A 86 20.62 27.57 -0.72
CA VAL A 86 20.33 28.98 -0.38
C VAL A 86 20.02 29.17 1.11
N ALA A 87 19.36 28.20 1.75
CA ALA A 87 19.01 28.29 3.17
C ALA A 87 20.23 28.18 4.09
N GLY A 88 21.18 27.29 3.76
CA GLY A 88 22.37 27.04 4.56
C GLY A 88 22.10 26.27 5.87
N PRO A 89 23.12 25.58 6.42
CA PRO A 89 22.92 24.60 7.50
C PRO A 89 22.47 25.22 8.81
N ARG A 90 22.91 26.45 9.13
CA ARG A 90 22.53 27.14 10.37
C ARG A 90 21.05 27.54 10.42
N ARG A 91 20.44 27.87 9.27
CA ARG A 91 18.99 28.16 9.22
C ARG A 91 18.17 26.88 9.26
N LEU A 92 18.61 25.80 8.61
CA LEU A 92 17.95 24.49 8.65
C LEU A 92 17.77 23.98 10.09
N ILE A 93 18.81 24.01 10.91
CA ILE A 93 18.74 23.56 12.31
C ILE A 93 17.75 24.39 13.13
N ARG A 94 17.70 25.71 12.89
CA ARG A 94 16.80 26.61 13.61
C ARG A 94 15.33 26.40 13.21
N TRP A 95 15.07 26.11 11.94
CA TRP A 95 13.74 25.74 11.47
C TRP A 95 13.34 24.33 11.87
N ALA A 96 14.28 23.39 11.96
CA ALA A 96 14.03 22.03 12.44
C ALA A 96 13.43 22.05 13.86
N GLY A 97 13.97 22.86 14.78
CA GLY A 97 13.39 23.03 16.11
C GLY A 97 11.96 23.59 16.15
N VAL A 98 11.54 24.33 15.11
CA VAL A 98 10.19 24.90 14.99
C VAL A 98 9.22 23.94 14.29
N LEU A 99 9.65 23.25 13.23
CA LEU A 99 8.80 22.29 12.50
C LEU A 99 8.65 20.95 13.23
N LEU A 100 9.68 20.47 13.91
CA LEU A 100 9.68 19.19 14.62
C LEU A 100 8.48 19.04 15.59
N PRO A 101 8.17 20.00 16.48
CA PRO A 101 7.00 19.87 17.36
C PRO A 101 5.67 19.92 16.61
N MET A 102 5.61 20.58 15.45
CA MET A 102 4.40 20.68 14.64
C MET A 102 4.10 19.37 13.89
N LEU A 103 5.13 18.69 13.39
CA LEU A 103 4.98 17.36 12.78
C LEU A 103 4.59 16.31 13.83
N LEU A 104 5.19 16.36 15.02
CA LEU A 104 4.84 15.46 16.13
C LEU A 104 3.38 15.63 16.57
N ARG A 105 2.84 16.86 16.49
CA ARG A 105 1.42 17.13 16.74
C ARG A 105 0.48 16.55 15.68
N LEU A 106 0.89 16.51 14.42
CA LEU A 106 0.07 15.96 13.33
C LEU A 106 0.01 14.42 13.35
N ARG A 107 1.01 13.79 13.98
CA ARG A 107 1.13 12.34 14.10
C ARG A 107 0.29 11.73 15.23
N ARG A 108 -0.46 12.55 15.96
CA ARG A 108 -1.30 12.13 17.09
C ARG A 108 -2.76 12.28 16.73
#